data_AF-A0A9Q0WZ85-F1
#
_entry.id   AF-A0A9Q0WZ85-F1
#
_cell.length_a   1.000
_cell.length_b   1.000
_cell.length_c   1.000
_cell.angle_alpha   90.00
_cell.angle_beta   90.00
_cell.angle_gamma   90.00
#
_symmetry.space_group_name_H-M   'P 1'
#
loop_
_entity.id
_entity.type
_entity.pdbx_description
1 polymer ?
#
loop_
_entity_poly.entity_id
_entity_poly.type
_entity_poly.pdbx_seq_one_letter_code
_entity_poly.pdbx_strand_id
1 'polypeptide(L)'
;MACLLQGEHGQSQTHIPEMQDMQIATCSHGWLVLVHNNRDDCFLLNPISMQKIQLPPRKPIPFNCCFLTLPPDDPNCIIVFFGIIGNHLHYFMFCKPGDIAWTKHDLELPIAEDVGVADTLECVGPCNGEVYMFTFFGKLLPVKISNSGIAF
;
A
#
# COMPACT_ATOMS: atom_id res chain seq x y z
N MET A 1 3.98 -14.48 -10.83
CA MET A 1 4.28 -13.41 -11.80
C MET A 1 5.66 -12.87 -11.42
N ALA A 2 6.70 -13.21 -12.18
CA ALA A 2 8.08 -12.81 -11.85
C ALA A 2 8.27 -11.32 -12.17
N CYS A 3 8.82 -10.57 -11.21
CA CYS A 3 9.12 -9.16 -11.39
C CYS A 3 10.42 -9.04 -12.21
N LEU A 4 10.33 -8.51 -13.43
CA LEU A 4 11.47 -8.21 -14.28
C LEU A 4 11.90 -6.77 -14.02
N LEU A 5 13.03 -6.57 -13.36
CA LEU A 5 13.71 -5.27 -13.32
C LEU A 5 14.57 -5.16 -14.59
N GLN A 6 14.25 -4.19 -15.45
CA GLN A 6 14.95 -3.98 -16.71
C GLN A 6 16.21 -3.13 -16.52
N GLY A 7 17.34 -3.58 -17.07
CA GLY A 7 18.57 -2.83 -17.27
C GLY A 7 19.22 -3.25 -18.60
N GLU A 8 19.72 -2.29 -19.36
CA GLU A 8 20.27 -2.45 -20.72
C GLU A 8 21.64 -3.14 -20.74
N HIS A 9 21.71 -4.47 -20.54
CA HIS A 9 22.70 -5.39 -21.15
C HIS A 9 22.53 -6.79 -20.52
N GLY A 10 22.04 -7.76 -21.30
CA GLY A 10 21.97 -9.17 -20.92
C GLY A 10 20.93 -9.47 -19.84
N GLN A 11 19.98 -10.36 -20.12
CA GLN A 11 19.04 -10.82 -19.10
C GLN A 11 19.80 -11.61 -18.02
N SER A 12 20.15 -10.95 -16.92
CA SER A 12 20.59 -11.61 -15.69
C SER A 12 19.35 -11.86 -14.84
N GLN A 13 18.92 -13.11 -14.75
CA GLN A 13 17.89 -13.51 -13.78
C GLN A 13 18.55 -13.59 -12.41
N THR A 14 18.23 -12.66 -11.51
CA THR A 14 18.67 -12.72 -10.12
C THR A 14 17.60 -13.41 -9.29
N HIS A 15 17.93 -14.58 -8.76
CA HIS A 15 17.09 -15.26 -7.77
C HIS A 15 17.29 -14.60 -6.41
N ILE A 16 16.26 -13.91 -5.92
CA ILE A 16 16.24 -13.31 -4.58
C ILE A 16 15.42 -14.25 -3.67
N PRO A 17 16.05 -15.04 -2.78
CA PRO A 17 15.36 -16.01 -1.94
C PRO A 17 14.22 -15.41 -1.12
N GLU A 18 14.37 -14.15 -0.70
CA GLU A 18 13.39 -13.47 0.15
C GLU A 18 12.13 -13.05 -0.59
N MET A 19 12.15 -13.05 -1.91
CA MET A 19 10.96 -12.82 -2.72
C MET A 19 10.19 -14.12 -3.00
N GLN A 20 10.71 -15.27 -2.59
CA GLN A 20 10.04 -16.55 -2.79
C GLN A 20 8.70 -16.56 -2.04
N ASP A 21 7.62 -16.92 -2.76
CA ASP A 21 6.25 -16.95 -2.26
C ASP A 21 5.68 -15.60 -1.77
N MET A 22 6.40 -14.51 -2.04
CA MET A 22 5.97 -13.15 -1.73
C MET A 22 5.32 -12.49 -2.93
N GLN A 23 4.27 -11.72 -2.68
CA GLN A 23 3.68 -10.80 -3.64
C GLN A 23 4.27 -9.40 -3.42
N ILE A 24 4.54 -8.69 -4.52
CA ILE A 24 4.88 -7.26 -4.46
C ILE A 24 3.56 -6.49 -4.36
N ALA A 25 3.35 -5.80 -3.23
CA ALA A 25 2.19 -4.95 -3.02
C ALA A 25 2.37 -3.57 -3.68
N THR A 26 3.60 -3.05 -3.70
CA THR A 26 3.96 -1.80 -4.38
C THR A 26 5.47 -1.69 -4.56
N CYS A 27 5.89 -0.79 -5.44
CA CYS A 27 7.28 -0.42 -5.69
C CYS A 27 7.36 1.11 -5.68
N SER A 28 8.06 1.68 -4.71
CA SER A 28 8.24 3.14 -4.62
C SER A 28 9.55 3.47 -3.92
N HIS A 29 10.15 4.61 -4.27
CA HIS A 29 11.40 5.12 -3.67
C HIS A 29 12.57 4.13 -3.68
N GLY A 30 12.59 3.19 -4.65
CA GLY A 30 13.62 2.14 -4.73
C GLY A 30 13.40 0.95 -3.79
N TRP A 31 12.23 0.85 -3.16
CA TRP A 31 11.84 -0.23 -2.25
C TRP A 31 10.62 -0.99 -2.75
N LEU A 32 10.59 -2.28 -2.46
CA LEU A 32 9.46 -3.18 -2.68
C LEU A 32 8.75 -3.42 -1.35
N VAL A 33 7.42 -3.27 -1.30
CA VAL A 33 6.63 -3.82 -0.20
C VAL A 33 6.29 -5.26 -0.55
N LEU A 34 6.77 -6.19 0.25
CA LEU A 34 6.56 -7.63 0.07
C LEU A 34 5.56 -8.14 1.09
N VAL A 35 4.60 -8.93 0.61
CA VAL A 35 3.49 -9.46 1.38
C VAL A 35 3.32 -10.94 1.09
N HIS A 36 3.20 -11.77 2.13
CA HIS A 36 2.81 -13.16 1.95
C HIS A 36 1.28 -13.27 1.89
N ASN A 37 0.77 -14.12 0.99
CA ASN A 37 -0.68 -14.33 0.84
C ASN A 37 -1.32 -15.25 1.88
N ASN A 38 -0.54 -16.07 2.60
CA ASN A 38 -1.03 -17.09 3.52
C ASN A 38 -0.39 -16.97 4.92
N ARG A 39 0.65 -16.17 5.08
CA ARG A 39 1.34 -15.88 6.34
C ARG A 39 1.22 -14.42 6.67
N ASP A 40 1.59 -14.07 7.88
CA ASP A 40 1.61 -12.69 8.35
C ASP A 40 2.88 -11.91 7.98
N ASP A 41 3.81 -12.57 7.29
CA ASP A 41 5.05 -11.97 6.78
C ASP A 41 4.77 -10.76 5.87
N CYS A 42 5.37 -9.64 6.27
CA CYS A 42 5.34 -8.38 5.54
C CYS A 42 6.62 -7.59 5.81
N PHE A 43 7.32 -7.15 4.76
CA PHE A 43 8.54 -6.36 4.91
C PHE A 43 8.82 -5.51 3.68
N LEU A 44 9.67 -4.50 3.86
CA LEU A 44 10.26 -3.72 2.77
C LEU A 44 11.58 -4.35 2.35
N LEU A 45 11.84 -4.43 1.04
CA LEU A 45 13.11 -4.86 0.48
C LEU A 45 13.63 -3.82 -0.51
N ASN A 46 14.87 -3.37 -0.32
CA ASN A 46 15.60 -2.67 -1.37
C ASN A 46 16.31 -3.73 -2.24
N PRO A 47 15.92 -3.93 -3.51
CA PRO A 47 16.46 -5.03 -4.32
C PRO A 47 17.91 -4.77 -4.79
N ILE A 48 18.45 -3.56 -4.59
CA ILE A 48 19.83 -3.20 -4.95
C ILE A 48 20.75 -3.41 -3.75
N SER A 49 20.41 -2.84 -2.59
CA SER A 49 21.23 -2.95 -1.38
C SER A 49 20.95 -4.21 -0.56
N MET A 50 19.88 -4.95 -0.89
CA MET A 50 19.36 -6.10 -0.14
C MET A 50 18.98 -5.78 1.31
N GLN A 51 18.87 -4.50 1.66
CA GLN A 51 18.39 -4.07 2.97
C GLN A 51 16.92 -4.43 3.14
N LYS A 52 16.58 -4.85 4.35
CA LYS A 52 15.22 -5.22 4.75
C LYS A 52 14.78 -4.42 5.94
N ILE A 53 13.51 -4.03 5.91
CA ILE A 53 12.83 -3.44 7.06
C ILE A 53 11.62 -4.30 7.34
N GLN A 54 11.63 -4.98 8.49
CA GLN A 54 10.51 -5.77 8.93
C GLN A 54 9.33 -4.84 9.24
N LEU A 55 8.17 -5.14 8.66
CA LEU A 55 6.92 -4.46 9.00
C LEU A 55 6.17 -5.29 10.05
N PRO A 56 5.19 -4.69 10.77
CA PRO A 56 4.37 -5.45 11.69
C PRO A 56 3.68 -6.63 10.99
N PRO A 57 3.45 -7.75 11.68
CA PRO A 57 2.70 -8.87 11.12
C PRO A 57 1.28 -8.42 10.78
N ARG A 58 0.77 -8.81 9.60
CA ARG A 58 -0.62 -8.55 9.20
C ARG A 58 -1.35 -9.85 8.93
N LYS A 59 -2.64 -9.93 9.23
CA LYS A 59 -3.44 -11.06 8.76
C LYS A 59 -3.48 -11.07 7.23
N PRO A 60 -3.49 -12.25 6.59
CA PRO A 60 -3.64 -12.38 5.13
C PRO A 60 -5.06 -12.00 4.72
N ILE A 61 -5.32 -10.70 4.61
CA ILE A 61 -6.60 -10.12 4.21
C ILE A 61 -6.39 -9.46 2.83
N PRO A 62 -7.37 -9.57 1.91
CA PRO A 62 -7.32 -8.87 0.64
C PRO A 62 -7.15 -7.35 0.80
N PHE A 63 -6.32 -6.78 -0.07
CA PHE A 63 -6.11 -5.35 -0.20
C PHE A 63 -6.21 -4.95 -1.68
N ASN A 64 -6.61 -3.71 -1.95
CA ASN A 64 -6.67 -3.18 -3.31
C ASN A 64 -5.36 -2.51 -3.71
N CYS A 65 -4.76 -1.75 -2.79
CA CYS A 65 -3.54 -1.00 -3.08
C CYS A 65 -2.66 -0.82 -1.84
N CYS A 66 -1.40 -0.51 -2.11
CA CYS A 66 -0.39 -0.18 -1.12
C CYS A 66 0.50 0.95 -1.67
N PHE A 67 0.95 1.85 -0.81
CA PHE A 67 1.97 2.84 -1.16
C PHE A 67 2.73 3.31 0.08
N LEU A 68 3.84 3.99 -0.19
CA LEU A 68 4.64 4.70 0.79
C LEU A 68 4.46 6.20 0.55
N THR A 69 4.37 6.98 1.63
CA THR A 69 4.29 8.46 1.50
C THR A 69 5.64 9.10 1.19
N LEU A 70 6.74 8.47 1.64
CA LEU A 70 8.11 8.94 1.53
C LEU A 70 9.06 7.73 1.42
N PRO A 71 10.37 7.92 1.16
CA PRO A 71 11.37 6.85 1.30
C PRO A 71 11.35 6.23 2.71
N PRO A 72 11.49 4.90 2.87
CA PRO A 72 11.47 4.21 4.17
C PRO A 72 12.48 4.66 5.22
N ASP A 73 13.56 5.30 4.81
CA ASP A 73 14.58 5.89 5.67
C ASP A 73 14.17 7.25 6.23
N ASP A 74 13.10 7.86 5.70
CA ASP A 74 12.50 9.06 6.27
C ASP A 74 11.66 8.70 7.52
N PRO A 75 11.87 9.36 8.68
CA PRO A 75 11.13 9.08 9.92
C PRO A 75 9.62 9.41 9.83
N ASN A 76 9.20 10.13 8.80
CA ASN A 76 7.80 10.46 8.52
C ASN A 76 7.19 9.57 7.43
N CYS A 77 7.94 8.59 6.91
CA CYS A 77 7.39 7.61 5.98
C CYS A 77 6.28 6.81 6.66
N ILE A 78 5.15 6.71 5.96
CA ILE A 78 4.00 5.91 6.33
C ILE A 78 3.76 4.90 5.20
N ILE A 79 3.64 3.64 5.56
CA ILE A 79 3.20 2.57 4.67
C ILE A 79 1.69 2.44 4.87
N VAL A 80 0.92 2.54 3.79
CA VAL A 80 -0.54 2.46 3.84
C VAL A 80 -1.02 1.30 2.97
N PHE A 81 -1.98 0.54 3.50
CA PHE A 81 -2.76 -0.45 2.78
C PHE A 81 -4.23 -0.06 2.80
N PHE A 82 -4.91 -0.18 1.67
CA PHE A 82 -6.36 -0.08 1.60
C PHE A 82 -6.96 -1.46 1.39
N GLY A 83 -7.76 -1.88 2.37
CA GLY A 83 -8.38 -3.20 2.43
C GLY A 83 -9.76 -3.24 1.79
N ILE A 84 -10.10 -4.39 1.22
CA ILE A 84 -11.42 -4.64 0.63
C ILE A 84 -12.22 -5.67 1.42
N ILE A 85 -13.54 -5.50 1.42
CA ILE A 85 -14.51 -6.53 1.83
C ILE A 85 -15.51 -6.64 0.67
N GLY A 86 -15.63 -7.85 0.09
CA GLY A 86 -16.33 -8.01 -1.19
C GLY A 86 -15.63 -7.22 -2.29
N ASN A 87 -16.39 -6.35 -2.98
CA ASN A 87 -15.89 -5.54 -4.10
C ASN A 87 -15.67 -4.06 -3.74
N HIS A 88 -15.67 -3.72 -2.45
CA HIS A 88 -15.57 -2.33 -2.00
C HIS A 88 -14.36 -2.14 -1.09
N LEU A 89 -13.78 -0.94 -1.09
CA LEU A 89 -12.78 -0.53 -0.12
C LEU A 89 -13.47 -0.17 1.19
N HIS A 90 -13.08 -0.84 2.26
CA HIS A 90 -13.80 -0.77 3.55
C HIS A 90 -12.97 -0.16 4.67
N TYR A 91 -11.65 -0.30 4.61
CA TYR A 91 -10.77 0.16 5.65
C TYR A 91 -9.42 0.51 5.05
N PHE A 92 -8.65 1.28 5.80
CA PHE A 92 -7.22 1.40 5.57
C PHE A 92 -6.48 1.04 6.84
N MET A 93 -5.24 0.63 6.66
CA MET A 93 -4.33 0.36 7.75
C MET A 93 -2.97 0.93 7.41
N PHE A 94 -2.27 1.43 8.40
CA PHE A 94 -0.96 2.04 8.21
C PHE A 94 0.00 1.70 9.35
N CYS A 95 1.29 1.86 9.05
CA CYS A 95 2.36 1.83 10.03
C CYS A 95 3.54 2.68 9.53
N LYS A 96 4.46 2.99 10.43
CA LYS A 96 5.78 3.54 10.11
C LYS A 96 6.84 2.44 10.12
N PRO A 97 7.96 2.62 9.39
CA PRO A 97 9.14 1.79 9.59
C PRO A 97 9.54 1.72 11.07
N GLY A 98 9.64 0.50 11.61
CA GLY A 98 9.99 0.25 13.02
C GLY A 98 8.80 0.11 13.97
N ASP A 99 7.57 0.35 13.52
CA ASP A 99 6.38 0.04 14.32
C ASP A 99 6.25 -1.48 14.54
N ILE A 100 5.56 -1.86 15.62
CA ILE A 100 5.30 -3.26 15.98
C ILE A 100 3.85 -3.71 15.71
N ALA A 101 2.97 -2.79 15.32
CA ALA A 101 1.56 -3.05 15.05
C ALA A 101 1.03 -2.14 13.94
N TRP A 102 -0.01 -2.61 13.24
CA TRP A 102 -0.75 -1.81 12.28
C TRP A 102 -1.87 -1.04 12.97
N THR A 103 -2.00 0.25 12.66
CA THR A 103 -3.18 1.03 13.02
C THR A 103 -4.22 0.87 11.92
N LYS A 104 -5.43 0.42 12.27
CA LYS A 104 -6.54 0.19 11.32
C LYS A 104 -7.67 1.18 11.58
N HIS A 105 -8.25 1.72 10.51
CA HIS A 105 -9.43 2.56 10.55
C HIS A 105 -10.41 2.15 9.44
N ASP A 106 -11.71 2.19 9.75
CA ASP A 106 -12.75 2.01 8.74
C ASP A 106 -12.84 3.26 7.85
N LEU A 107 -13.19 3.06 6.58
CA LEU A 107 -13.38 4.15 5.62
C LEU A 107 -14.82 4.63 5.68
N GLU A 108 -15.01 5.88 6.09
CA GLU A 108 -16.28 6.59 6.00
C GLU A 108 -16.25 7.48 4.76
N LEU A 109 -16.85 7.01 3.66
CA LEU A 109 -16.92 7.79 2.42
C LEU A 109 -18.11 8.75 2.45
N PRO A 110 -18.00 9.95 1.84
CA PRO A 110 -19.12 10.86 1.69
C PRO A 110 -20.30 10.19 0.96
N ILE A 111 -21.52 10.53 1.38
CA ILE A 111 -22.72 10.11 0.66
C ILE A 111 -22.76 10.86 -0.67
N ALA A 112 -23.00 10.14 -1.77
CA ALA A 112 -23.26 10.78 -3.05
C ALA A 112 -24.64 11.45 -2.99
N GLU A 113 -24.66 12.77 -2.78
CA GLU A 113 -25.88 13.58 -2.61
C GLU A 113 -26.92 13.33 -3.72
N ASP A 114 -26.46 13.09 -4.95
CA ASP A 114 -27.32 12.91 -6.13
C ASP A 114 -28.06 11.55 -6.17
N VAL A 115 -27.58 10.54 -5.44
CA VAL A 115 -28.12 9.16 -5.50
C VAL A 115 -28.63 8.68 -4.14
N GLY A 116 -28.26 9.36 -3.04
CA GLY A 116 -28.66 8.99 -1.68
C GLY A 116 -28.02 7.68 -1.19
N VAL A 117 -26.95 7.24 -1.84
CA VAL A 117 -26.18 6.03 -1.47
C VAL A 117 -24.74 6.44 -1.19
N ALA A 118 -24.07 5.74 -0.28
CA ALA A 118 -22.63 5.92 -0.07
C ALA A 118 -21.89 5.70 -1.39
N ASP A 119 -21.05 6.66 -1.78
CA ASP A 119 -20.14 6.44 -2.91
C ASP A 119 -19.18 5.30 -2.56
N THR A 120 -18.65 4.61 -3.56
CA THR A 120 -17.70 3.53 -3.33
C THR A 120 -16.36 3.90 -3.94
N LEU A 121 -15.28 3.65 -3.21
CA LEU A 121 -13.95 3.96 -3.69
C LEU A 121 -13.52 2.91 -4.73
N GLU A 122 -13.05 3.37 -5.89
CA GLU A 122 -12.62 2.53 -7.00
C GLU A 122 -11.10 2.31 -6.97
N CYS A 123 -10.33 3.41 -6.84
CA CYS A 123 -8.89 3.34 -6.66
C CYS A 123 -8.36 4.47 -5.79
N VAL A 124 -7.14 4.30 -5.28
CA VAL A 124 -6.44 5.33 -4.51
C VAL A 124 -4.96 5.23 -4.84
N GLY A 125 -4.30 6.38 -4.93
CA GLY A 125 -2.89 6.43 -5.27
C GLY A 125 -2.25 7.78 -4.96
N PRO A 126 -0.92 7.79 -4.80
CA PRO A 126 -0.17 9.02 -4.65
C PRO A 126 0.00 9.75 -6.00
N CYS A 127 -0.13 11.07 -5.99
CA CYS A 127 0.19 11.97 -7.11
C CYS A 127 0.81 13.26 -6.55
N ASN A 128 2.02 13.63 -7.01
CA ASN A 128 2.72 14.84 -6.58
C ASN A 128 2.85 15.02 -5.04
N GLY A 129 3.02 13.93 -4.30
CA GLY A 129 3.17 13.97 -2.83
C GLY A 129 1.86 14.03 -2.05
N GLU A 130 0.72 14.07 -2.73
CA GLU A 130 -0.61 13.96 -2.13
C GLU A 130 -1.24 12.62 -2.47
N VAL A 131 -2.18 12.15 -1.65
CA VAL A 131 -2.94 10.94 -1.92
C VAL A 131 -4.30 11.33 -2.48
N TYR A 132 -4.71 10.68 -3.56
CA TYR A 132 -6.00 10.90 -4.17
C TYR A 132 -6.82 9.63 -4.19
N MET A 133 -8.10 9.78 -3.91
CA MET A 133 -9.12 8.74 -4.01
C MET A 133 -9.99 9.02 -5.24
N PHE A 134 -10.20 8.01 -6.07
CA PHE A 134 -11.14 8.05 -7.18
C PHE A 134 -12.32 7.15 -6.86
N THR A 135 -13.52 7.73 -6.87
CA THR A 135 -14.75 7.03 -6.53
C THR A 135 -15.48 6.53 -7.78
N PHE A 136 -16.37 5.55 -7.58
CA PHE A 136 -17.18 4.93 -8.63
C PHE A 136 -18.04 5.94 -9.39
N PHE A 137 -18.53 6.98 -8.71
CA PHE A 137 -19.27 8.08 -9.35
C PHE A 137 -18.37 9.16 -9.97
N GLY A 138 -17.07 8.89 -10.11
CA GLY A 138 -16.14 9.75 -10.85
C GLY A 138 -15.62 10.95 -10.08
N LYS A 139 -15.70 10.94 -8.73
CA LYS A 139 -15.14 12.01 -7.91
C LYS A 139 -13.68 11.71 -7.60
N LEU A 140 -12.82 12.72 -7.81
CA LEU A 140 -11.44 12.69 -7.37
C LEU A 140 -11.32 13.52 -6.10
N LEU A 141 -10.96 12.87 -4.99
CA LEU A 141 -10.89 13.49 -3.66
C LEU A 141 -9.44 13.50 -3.18
N PRO A 142 -8.87 14.66 -2.81
CA PRO A 142 -7.61 14.69 -2.10
C PRO A 142 -7.80 14.09 -0.70
N VAL A 143 -6.77 13.40 -0.21
CA VAL A 143 -6.82 12.70 1.06
C VAL A 143 -5.61 13.05 1.89
N LYS A 144 -5.87 13.53 3.11
CA LYS A 144 -4.83 13.71 4.11
C LYS A 144 -4.78 12.48 5.01
N ILE A 145 -3.68 11.74 4.90
CA ILE A 145 -3.40 10.61 5.79
C ILE A 145 -2.59 11.14 6.96
N SER A 146 -3.12 10.92 8.16
CA SER A 146 -2.48 11.29 9.42
C SER A 146 -2.55 10.11 10.39
N ASN A 147 -1.76 10.19 11.47
CA ASN A 147 -1.83 9.18 12.54
C ASN A 147 -3.22 9.10 13.21
N SER A 148 -4.05 10.14 13.07
CA SER A 148 -5.42 10.18 13.59
C SER A 148 -6.48 9.64 12.61
N GLY A 149 -6.09 9.35 11.38
CA GLY A 149 -7.00 8.83 10.35
C GLY A 149 -6.90 9.57 9.01
N ILE A 150 -7.92 9.37 8.17
CA ILE A 150 -8.09 10.03 6.87
C ILE A 150 -9.04 11.23 7.03
N ALA A 151 -8.65 12.37 6.48
CA ALA A 151 -9.51 13.54 6.30
C ALA A 151 -9.61 13.91 4.81
N PHE A 152 -10.79 14.38 4.40
CA PHE A 152 -11.13 14.82 3.05
C PHE A 152 -11.10 16.35 2.93
#